data_AF-A0A7C3SMI2-F1
#
_entry.id   AF-A0A7C3SMI2-F1
#
_cell.length_a   1.000
_cell.length_b   1.000
_cell.length_c   1.000
_cell.angle_alpha   90.00
_cell.angle_beta   90.00
_cell.angle_gamma   90.00
#
_symmetry.space_group_name_H-M   'P 1'
#
loop_
_entity.id
_entity.type
_entity.pdbx_description
1 polymer ?
#
loop_
_entity_poly.entity_id
_entity_poly.type
_entity_poly.pdbx_seq_one_letter_code
_entity_poly.pdbx_strand_id
1 'polypeptide(L)'
;MSGAARFSKQFQAVCKKCGEKTVISLDSEGLHAFICPYCGQSHLLIVDANLGVRDFRSVSTVPVRRVFDMAKIRIKDENLVPAHLKPYVDALKRGIIVPEVDALLRILEELDLLEVEG
;
A
#
# COMPACT_ATOMS: atom_id res chain seq x y z
N MET A 1 20.11 22.56 9.41
CA MET A 1 19.64 21.23 9.00
C MET A 1 18.29 21.00 9.66
N SER A 2 17.22 21.34 8.95
CA SER A 2 15.86 21.31 9.49
C SER A 2 15.35 19.87 9.52
N GLY A 3 15.18 19.33 10.73
CA GLY A 3 14.46 18.07 10.92
C GLY A 3 13.01 18.29 10.54
N ALA A 4 12.61 17.87 9.35
CA ALA A 4 11.20 17.82 8.98
C ALA A 4 10.53 16.85 9.96
N ALA A 5 9.62 17.36 10.80
CA ALA A 5 8.76 16.51 11.60
C ALA A 5 8.02 15.57 10.63
N ARG A 6 8.33 14.27 10.70
CA ARG A 6 7.54 13.25 9.98
C ARG A 6 6.16 13.26 10.60
N PHE A 7 5.20 13.90 9.93
CA PHE A 7 3.81 13.86 10.33
C PHE A 7 3.28 12.45 10.11
N SER A 8 2.97 11.74 11.19
CA SER A 8 2.26 10.47 11.14
C SER A 8 0.81 10.64 11.58
N LYS A 9 -0.13 10.05 10.85
CA LYS A 9 -1.56 10.03 11.17
C LYS A 9 -1.99 8.62 11.55
N GLN A 10 -2.72 8.50 12.66
CA GLN A 10 -3.28 7.21 13.06
C GLN A 10 -4.53 6.89 12.24
N PHE A 11 -4.62 5.66 11.76
CA PHE A 11 -5.78 5.10 11.09
C PHE A 11 -6.23 3.83 11.80
N GLN A 12 -7.53 3.72 12.09
CA GLN A 12 -8.11 2.52 12.68
C GLN A 12 -8.53 1.55 11.57
N ALA A 13 -7.64 0.62 11.23
CA ALA A 13 -7.90 -0.43 10.25
C ALA A 13 -8.82 -1.51 10.84
N VAL A 14 -9.93 -1.80 10.14
CA VAL A 14 -10.87 -2.88 10.51
C VAL A 14 -10.65 -4.05 9.55
N CYS A 15 -10.11 -5.16 10.04
CA CYS A 15 -9.78 -6.31 9.20
C CYS A 15 -11.00 -6.83 8.44
N LYS A 16 -10.94 -6.82 7.10
CA LYS A 16 -12.03 -7.31 6.23
C LYS A 16 -12.34 -8.82 6.35
N LYS A 17 -11.47 -9.61 7.00
CA LYS A 17 -11.69 -11.05 7.21
C LYS A 17 -12.22 -11.39 8.60
N CYS A 18 -11.61 -10.89 9.66
CA CYS A 18 -11.98 -11.25 11.05
C CYS A 18 -12.72 -10.14 11.80
N GLY A 19 -12.83 -8.93 11.26
CA GLY A 19 -13.51 -7.80 11.90
C GLY A 19 -12.69 -7.09 12.99
N GLU A 20 -11.55 -7.65 13.42
CA GLU A 20 -10.72 -7.04 14.45
C GLU A 20 -10.15 -5.68 14.04
N LYS A 21 -10.02 -4.80 15.04
CA LYS A 21 -9.54 -3.43 14.85
C LYS A 21 -8.07 -3.33 15.22
N THR A 22 -7.28 -2.69 14.38
CA THR A 22 -5.86 -2.41 14.62
C THR A 22 -5.58 -0.95 14.30
N VAL A 23 -4.82 -0.27 15.15
CA VAL A 23 -4.36 1.09 14.87
C VAL A 23 -3.05 0.99 14.11
N ILE A 24 -2.97 1.63 12.96
CA ILE A 24 -1.75 1.76 12.15
C ILE A 24 -1.38 3.23 11.99
N SER A 25 -0.08 3.50 11.84
CA SER A 25 0.45 4.85 11.63
C SER A 25 0.80 5.04 10.16
N LEU A 26 0.16 6.00 9.51
CA LEU A 26 0.46 6.40 8.12
C LEU A 26 1.39 7.61 8.16
N ASP A 27 2.52 7.57 7.47
CA ASP A 27 3.52 8.66 7.45
C ASP A 27 3.87 9.14 6.02
N SER A 28 3.32 8.48 5.00
CA SER A 28 3.48 8.86 3.60
C SER A 28 2.25 8.49 2.77
N GLU A 29 2.16 9.08 1.58
CA GLU A 29 1.24 8.66 0.53
C GLU A 29 1.76 7.43 -0.25
N GLY A 30 0.87 6.82 -1.03
CA GLY A 30 1.15 5.73 -1.95
C GLY A 30 0.42 4.44 -1.61
N LEU A 31 0.98 3.32 -2.10
CA LEU A 31 0.49 1.98 -1.82
C LEU A 31 1.16 1.45 -0.55
N HIS A 32 0.37 0.97 0.39
CA HIS A 32 0.86 0.36 1.63
C HIS A 32 0.28 -1.04 1.79
N ALA A 33 1.03 -1.89 2.47
CA ALA A 33 0.60 -3.22 2.87
C ALA A 33 0.49 -3.31 4.39
N PHE A 34 -0.51 -4.05 4.84
CA PHE A 34 -0.80 -4.29 6.24
C PHE A 34 -1.14 -5.77 6.42
N ILE A 35 -0.60 -6.40 7.45
CA ILE A 35 -0.98 -7.77 7.83
C ILE A 35 -1.74 -7.69 9.15
N CYS A 36 -2.98 -8.15 9.15
CA CYS A 36 -3.80 -8.19 10.36
C CYS A 36 -3.13 -9.04 11.44
N PRO A 37 -2.85 -8.48 12.62
CA PRO A 37 -2.10 -9.18 13.67
C PRO A 37 -2.87 -10.34 14.31
N TYR A 38 -4.19 -10.38 14.13
CA TYR A 38 -5.07 -11.37 14.74
C TYR A 38 -5.28 -12.62 13.88
N CYS A 39 -5.48 -12.44 12.57
CA CYS A 39 -5.80 -13.57 11.67
C CYS A 39 -4.80 -13.74 10.52
N GLY A 40 -3.75 -12.93 10.47
CA GLY A 40 -2.72 -12.97 9.42
C GLY A 40 -3.20 -12.56 8.04
N GLN A 41 -4.43 -12.06 7.91
CA GLN A 41 -4.96 -11.62 6.62
C GLN A 41 -4.16 -10.41 6.12
N SER A 42 -3.72 -10.48 4.87
CA SER A 42 -3.06 -9.37 4.20
C SER A 42 -4.07 -8.37 3.64
N HIS A 43 -3.71 -7.10 3.70
CA HIS A 43 -4.47 -5.98 3.18
C HIS A 43 -3.57 -5.03 2.42
N LEU A 44 -4.13 -4.38 1.40
CA LEU A 44 -3.53 -3.23 0.73
C LEU A 44 -4.32 -1.97 1.04
N LEU A 45 -3.59 -0.87 1.18
CA LEU A 45 -4.12 0.47 1.40
C LEU A 45 -3.58 1.41 0.32
N ILE A 46 -4.43 2.30 -0.18
CA ILE A 46 -4.01 3.42 -1.01
C ILE A 46 -4.18 4.68 -0.16
N VAL A 47 -3.09 5.40 0.09
CA VAL A 47 -3.02 6.54 1.00
C VAL A 47 -2.66 7.79 0.21
N ASP A 48 -3.42 8.87 0.32
CA ASP A 48 -3.14 10.12 -0.39
C ASP A 48 -2.14 11.04 0.34
N ALA A 49 -1.80 12.17 -0.29
CA ALA A 49 -0.95 13.23 0.26
C ALA A 49 -1.38 13.77 1.64
N ASN A 50 -2.65 13.63 2.02
CA ASN A 50 -3.20 14.08 3.30
C ASN A 50 -3.26 12.93 4.33
N LEU A 51 -2.58 11.81 4.05
CA LEU A 51 -2.60 10.59 4.85
C LEU A 51 -4.02 10.03 5.02
N GLY A 52 -4.87 10.27 4.03
CA GLY A 52 -6.22 9.73 3.93
C GLY A 52 -6.19 8.39 3.21
N VAL A 53 -6.73 7.35 3.85
CA VAL A 53 -6.95 6.06 3.19
C VAL A 53 -8.08 6.23 2.18
N ARG A 54 -7.73 6.16 0.90
CA ARG A 54 -8.67 6.23 -0.22
C ARG A 54 -9.29 4.89 -0.51
N ASP A 55 -8.53 3.82 -0.29
CA ASP A 55 -8.99 2.47 -0.52
C ASP A 55 -8.34 1.48 0.45
N PHE A 56 -9.09 0.44 0.81
CA PHE A 56 -8.70 -0.56 1.79
C PHE A 56 -9.32 -1.92 1.48
N ARG A 57 -8.48 -2.88 1.07
CA ARG A 57 -8.92 -4.18 0.55
C ARG A 57 -8.12 -5.34 1.13
N SER A 58 -8.76 -6.50 1.25
CA SER A 58 -8.09 -7.77 1.57
C SER A 58 -7.49 -8.38 0.32
N VAL A 59 -6.27 -8.89 0.42
CA VAL A 59 -5.56 -9.59 -0.65
C VAL A 59 -4.99 -10.92 -0.15
N SER A 60 -4.77 -11.88 -1.04
CA SER A 60 -4.19 -13.18 -0.68
C SER A 60 -2.78 -13.04 -0.11
N THR A 61 -2.00 -12.14 -0.70
CA THR A 61 -0.57 -12.01 -0.50
C THR A 61 -0.19 -10.54 -0.60
N VAL A 62 0.84 -10.16 0.16
CA VAL A 62 1.55 -8.88 0.01
C VAL A 62 3.05 -9.19 0.08
N PRO A 63 3.93 -8.39 -0.53
CA PRO A 63 5.37 -8.61 -0.52
C PRO A 63 6.04 -8.38 0.86
N VAL A 64 5.26 -8.33 1.95
CA VAL A 64 5.72 -8.05 3.32
C VAL A 64 6.13 -9.36 4.02
N ARG A 65 7.33 -9.38 4.58
CA ARG A 65 7.92 -10.57 5.23
C ARG A 65 7.74 -10.64 6.74
N ARG A 66 7.33 -9.55 7.42
CA ARG A 66 7.18 -9.50 8.88
C ARG A 66 5.74 -9.12 9.27
N VAL A 67 5.21 -9.87 10.22
CA VAL A 67 3.92 -9.63 10.87
C VAL A 67 4.03 -8.37 11.75
N PHE A 68 2.94 -7.63 11.95
CA PHE A 68 2.83 -6.43 12.79
C PHE A 68 3.33 -5.10 12.24
N ASP A 69 3.75 -5.01 10.98
CA ASP A 69 4.22 -3.74 10.41
C ASP A 69 3.38 -3.28 9.21
N MET A 70 3.18 -1.97 9.13
CA MET A 70 2.66 -1.34 7.93
C MET A 70 3.86 -1.00 7.05
N ALA A 71 3.91 -1.60 5.86
CA ALA A 71 5.01 -1.41 4.94
C ALA A 71 4.55 -0.58 3.74
N LYS A 72 5.31 0.45 3.38
CA LYS A 72 5.10 1.10 2.08
C LYS A 72 5.57 0.18 0.97
N ILE A 73 4.81 0.12 -0.11
CA ILE A 73 5.11 -0.67 -1.30
C ILE A 73 5.63 0.27 -2.38
N ARG A 74 6.74 -0.11 -2.99
CA ARG A 74 7.33 0.58 -4.14
C ARG A 74 7.47 -0.36 -5.33
N ILE A 75 7.75 0.22 -6.48
CA ILE A 75 8.07 -0.53 -7.70
C ILE A 75 9.59 -0.72 -7.77
N LYS A 76 10.04 -1.97 -7.92
CA LYS A 76 11.46 -2.36 -7.97
C LYS A 76 12.20 -1.66 -9.11
N ASP A 77 11.71 -1.84 -10.34
CA ASP A 77 12.27 -1.28 -11.56
C ASP A 77 11.17 -0.71 -12.45
N GLU A 78 11.11 0.62 -12.53
CA GLU A 78 10.11 1.34 -13.31
C GLU A 78 10.31 1.23 -14.82
N ASN A 79 11.49 0.79 -15.26
CA ASN A 79 11.76 0.59 -16.69
C ASN A 79 11.04 -0.65 -17.23
N LEU A 80 10.76 -1.61 -16.34
CA LEU A 80 10.01 -2.82 -16.66
C LEU A 80 8.50 -2.59 -16.69
N VAL A 81 8.02 -1.45 -16.21
CA VAL A 81 6.61 -1.08 -16.29
C VAL A 81 6.27 -0.75 -17.75
N PRO A 82 5.30 -1.46 -18.36
CA PRO A 82 4.82 -1.14 -19.70
C PRO A 82 4.42 0.33 -19.82
N ALA A 83 4.80 1.00 -20.92
CA ALA A 83 4.62 2.45 -21.07
C ALA A 83 3.16 2.91 -20.87
N HIS A 84 2.19 2.09 -21.29
CA HIS A 84 0.76 2.38 -21.12
C HIS A 84 0.29 2.29 -19.65
N LEU A 85 1.02 1.60 -18.78
CA LEU A 85 0.70 1.47 -17.35
C LEU A 85 1.36 2.56 -16.49
N LYS A 86 2.41 3.23 -17.00
CA LYS A 86 3.15 4.25 -16.25
C LYS A 86 2.27 5.36 -15.64
N PRO A 87 1.30 5.95 -16.37
CA PRO A 87 0.43 6.98 -15.78
C PRO A 87 -0.38 6.47 -14.59
N TYR A 88 -0.81 5.21 -14.63
CA TYR A 88 -1.59 4.59 -13.56
C TYR A 88 -0.72 4.26 -12.35
N VAL A 89 0.50 3.80 -12.59
CA VAL A 89 1.54 3.61 -11.58
C VAL A 89 1.87 4.93 -10.87
N ASP A 90 2.06 6.01 -11.62
CA ASP A 90 2.38 7.33 -11.06
C ASP A 90 1.21 7.87 -10.22
N ALA A 91 -0.03 7.62 -10.64
CA ALA A 91 -1.21 7.94 -9.86
C ALA A 91 -1.25 7.13 -8.55
N LEU A 92 -0.97 5.82 -8.61
CA LEU A 92 -0.97 4.94 -7.44
C LEU A 92 0.09 5.37 -6.41
N LYS A 93 1.29 5.76 -6.86
CA LYS A 93 2.35 6.31 -6.01
C LYS A 93 1.93 7.56 -5.23
N ARG A 94 0.99 8.34 -5.77
CA ARG A 94 0.41 9.54 -5.14
C ARG A 94 -0.87 9.26 -4.36
N GLY A 95 -1.22 7.98 -4.17
CA GLY A 95 -2.45 7.61 -3.48
C GLY A 95 -3.74 7.89 -4.24
N ILE A 96 -3.66 8.06 -5.57
CA ILE A 96 -4.81 8.34 -6.42
C ILE A 96 -5.41 7.01 -6.89
N ILE A 97 -6.71 6.81 -6.65
CA ILE A 97 -7.43 5.65 -7.16
C ILE A 97 -7.56 5.79 -8.67
N VAL A 98 -7.09 4.76 -9.38
CA VAL A 98 -7.24 4.64 -10.82
C VAL A 98 -8.39 3.70 -11.17
N PRO A 99 -8.99 3.84 -12.36
CA PRO A 99 -9.83 2.79 -12.93
C PRO A 99 -9.07 1.46 -12.95
N GLU A 100 -9.76 0.36 -12.67
CA GLU A 100 -9.19 -1.00 -12.76
C GLU A 100 -7.95 -1.23 -11.89
N VAL A 101 -7.87 -0.58 -10.73
CA VAL A 101 -6.74 -0.73 -9.79
C VAL A 101 -6.43 -2.19 -9.43
N ASP A 102 -7.43 -3.07 -9.37
CA ASP A 102 -7.24 -4.51 -9.18
C ASP A 102 -6.43 -5.16 -10.30
N ALA A 103 -6.73 -4.84 -11.56
CA ALA A 103 -6.03 -5.39 -12.71
C ALA A 103 -4.59 -4.87 -12.74
N LEU A 104 -4.39 -3.58 -12.45
CA LEU A 104 -3.05 -3.00 -12.35
C LEU A 104 -2.20 -3.70 -11.29
N LEU A 105 -2.74 -3.87 -10.07
CA LEU A 105 -2.00 -4.52 -8.98
C LEU A 105 -1.64 -5.97 -9.31
N ARG A 106 -2.56 -6.72 -9.95
CA ARG A 106 -2.28 -8.09 -10.41
C ARG A 106 -1.17 -8.13 -11.45
N ILE A 107 -1.20 -7.25 -12.44
CA ILE A 107 -0.14 -7.17 -13.46
C ILE A 107 1.21 -6.86 -12.80
N LEU A 108 1.25 -5.91 -11.86
CA LEU A 108 2.48 -5.56 -11.16
C LEU A 108 3.00 -6.70 -10.27
N GLU A 109 2.11 -7.49 -9.67
CA GLU A 109 2.46 -8.69 -8.90
C GLU A 109 2.96 -9.83 -9.80
N GLU A 110 2.28 -10.10 -10.92
CA GLU A 110 2.67 -11.13 -11.91
C GLU A 110 4.03 -10.83 -12.55
N LEU A 111 4.36 -9.55 -12.72
CA LEU A 111 5.67 -9.09 -13.21
C LEU A 111 6.74 -9.04 -12.09
N ASP A 112 6.41 -9.44 -10.86
CA ASP A 112 7.27 -9.35 -9.67
C ASP A 112 7.86 -7.94 -9.45
N LEU A 113 7.09 -6.89 -9.77
CA LEU A 113 7.55 -5.50 -9.70
C LEU A 113 7.29 -4.83 -8.35
N LEU A 114 6.53 -5.45 -7.45
CA LEU A 114 6.21 -4.87 -6.14
C LEU A 114 7.21 -5.32 -5.07
N GLU A 115 7.66 -4.38 -4.26
CA GLU A 115 8.46 -4.67 -3.07
C GLU A 115 8.17 -3.72 -1.91
N VAL A 116 8.60 -4.12 -0.72
CA VAL A 116 8.56 -3.26 0.46
C VAL A 116 9.68 -2.22 0.38
N GLU A 117 9.33 -0.96 0.66
CA GLU A 117 10.31 0.11 0.88
C GLU A 117 11.06 -0.17 2.19
N GLY A 118 12.39 -0.28 2.08
CA GLY A 118 13.31 -0.66 3.17
C GLY A 118 13.79 0.52 4.00
#